data_AF-A0A7J6RT56-F1
#
_entry.id   AF-A0A7J6RT56-F1
#
_cell.length_a   1.000
_cell.length_b   1.000
_cell.length_c   1.000
_cell.angle_alpha   90.00
_cell.angle_beta   90.00
_cell.angle_gamma   90.00
#
_symmetry.space_group_name_H-M   'P 1'
#
loop_
_entity.id
_entity.type
_entity.pdbx_description
1 polymer ?
#
loop_
_entity_poly.entity_id
_entity_poly.type
_entity_poly.pdbx_seq_one_letter_code
_entity_poly.pdbx_strand_id
1 'polypeptide(L)'
;MDGNGSLFGTVQGSNREVLYKFSVDLPKKHGRGGQSSMRFARLRLEKRHNYLTKVAELLTQHFITNDRPNIAGLVLAGSAEFKNDLANSQFFDPRLAAILIKVVDVSYGGENGFNQAIELASETLKNVKFIQEKKLITKYFEEVAQDTGKVCFGIDDTLKCLDMGAVETLIVFENLAINRYHIRNPHTDTEDVLYLTPEQEVQESYFRDPDTGVELTVVEKM
;
A
#
# COMPACT_ATOMS: atom_id res chain seq x y z
N MET A 1 -1.23 -18.84 -10.13
CA MET A 1 -0.44 -19.78 -10.95
C MET A 1 -1.04 -21.17 -10.86
N ASP A 2 -1.25 -21.79 -12.00
CA ASP A 2 -1.69 -23.18 -12.11
C ASP A 2 -0.84 -23.90 -13.17
N GLY A 3 -0.92 -25.23 -13.22
CA GLY A 3 -0.26 -26.06 -14.22
C GLY A 3 -0.77 -25.84 -15.65
N ASN A 4 -1.92 -25.18 -15.81
CA ASN A 4 -2.51 -24.84 -17.11
C ASN A 4 -2.20 -23.41 -17.58
N GLY A 5 -1.67 -22.55 -16.69
CA GLY A 5 -1.43 -21.15 -17.01
C GLY A 5 -1.27 -20.24 -15.80
N SER A 6 -0.92 -18.97 -16.09
CA SER A 6 -0.75 -17.93 -15.09
C SER A 6 -1.51 -16.67 -15.48
N LEU A 7 -1.99 -15.98 -14.46
CA LEU A 7 -2.72 -14.73 -14.56
C LEU A 7 -2.04 -13.72 -13.63
N PHE A 8 -1.82 -12.52 -14.14
CA PHE A 8 -1.34 -11.37 -13.42
C PHE A 8 -2.45 -10.33 -13.37
N GLY A 9 -2.70 -9.79 -12.18
CA GLY A 9 -3.73 -8.80 -11.97
C GLY A 9 -3.38 -7.91 -10.79
N THR A 10 -3.99 -6.74 -10.78
CA THR A 10 -3.88 -5.73 -9.72
C THR A 10 -5.23 -5.56 -9.05
N VAL A 11 -5.19 -5.23 -7.77
CA VAL A 11 -6.37 -4.98 -6.96
C VAL A 11 -6.14 -3.69 -6.22
N GLN A 12 -7.04 -2.73 -6.41
CA GLN A 12 -6.99 -1.43 -5.75
C GLN A 12 -8.36 -1.15 -5.13
N GLY A 13 -8.45 -1.30 -3.80
CA GLY A 13 -9.72 -1.18 -3.09
C GLY A 13 -10.75 -2.17 -3.64
N SER A 14 -11.82 -1.65 -4.25
CA SER A 14 -12.89 -2.44 -4.86
C SER A 14 -12.65 -2.78 -6.34
N ASN A 15 -11.68 -2.13 -6.99
CA ASN A 15 -11.40 -2.33 -8.41
C ASN A 15 -10.42 -3.49 -8.60
N ARG A 16 -10.77 -4.39 -9.53
CA ARG A 16 -9.92 -5.51 -9.96
C ARG A 16 -9.59 -5.36 -11.44
N GLU A 17 -8.32 -5.54 -11.78
CA GLU A 17 -7.85 -5.47 -13.17
C GLU A 17 -6.97 -6.68 -13.49
N VAL A 18 -7.17 -7.26 -14.68
CA VAL A 18 -6.34 -8.35 -15.18
C VAL A 18 -5.39 -7.77 -16.22
N LEU A 19 -4.10 -7.76 -15.90
CA LEU A 19 -3.06 -7.16 -16.75
C LEU A 19 -2.67 -8.09 -17.89
N TYR A 20 -2.37 -9.34 -17.55
CA TYR A 20 -1.89 -10.32 -18.51
C TYR A 20 -2.25 -11.74 -18.08
N LYS A 21 -2.60 -12.57 -19.05
CA LYS A 21 -2.84 -13.99 -18.85
C LYS A 21 -2.25 -14.79 -19.99
N PHE A 22 -1.70 -15.95 -19.66
CA PHE A 22 -1.22 -16.89 -20.67
C PHE A 22 -1.42 -18.33 -20.19
N SER A 23 -1.69 -19.22 -21.14
CA SER A 23 -1.81 -20.65 -20.91
C SER A 23 -0.50 -21.36 -21.24
N VAL A 24 -0.26 -22.48 -20.56
CA VAL A 24 0.88 -23.36 -20.80
C VAL A 24 0.39 -24.80 -20.75
N ASP A 25 0.83 -25.61 -21.69
CA ASP A 25 0.60 -27.05 -21.66
C ASP A 25 1.83 -27.75 -21.06
N LEU A 26 1.71 -28.13 -19.79
CA LEU A 26 2.77 -28.84 -19.08
C LEU A 26 2.58 -30.36 -19.18
N PRO A 27 3.66 -31.13 -19.45
CA PRO A 27 3.56 -32.59 -19.51
C PRO A 27 3.10 -33.17 -18.17
N LYS A 28 2.05 -33.99 -18.23
CA LYS A 28 1.45 -34.63 -17.05
C LYS A 28 2.38 -35.69 -16.45
N LYS A 29 2.16 -36.02 -15.18
CA LYS A 29 2.86 -37.13 -14.53
C LYS A 29 2.41 -38.44 -15.18
N HIS A 30 3.33 -39.15 -15.85
CA HIS A 30 3.05 -40.50 -16.35
C HIS A 30 3.20 -41.52 -15.22
N GLY A 31 2.17 -42.34 -15.00
CA GLY A 31 2.20 -43.44 -14.04
C GLY A 31 2.67 -44.79 -14.62
N ARG A 32 2.90 -44.86 -15.93
CA ARG A 32 3.35 -46.08 -16.62
C ARG A 32 4.88 -46.14 -16.61
N GLY A 33 5.43 -47.18 -15.99
CA GLY A 33 6.87 -47.44 -15.92
C GLY A 33 7.48 -47.85 -17.26
N GLY A 34 8.82 -47.80 -17.36
CA GLY A 34 9.59 -48.21 -18.55
C GLY A 34 10.97 -47.56 -18.60
N GLN A 35 11.81 -47.99 -19.54
CA GLN A 35 13.18 -47.45 -19.74
C GLN A 35 13.20 -45.93 -20.01
N SER A 36 12.16 -45.41 -20.66
CA SER A 36 12.01 -43.99 -20.96
C SER A 36 11.42 -43.15 -19.82
N SER A 37 10.99 -43.77 -18.71
CA SER A 37 10.30 -43.07 -17.61
C SER A 37 11.14 -41.96 -16.97
N MET A 38 12.43 -42.22 -16.72
CA MET A 38 13.38 -41.24 -16.18
C MET A 38 13.56 -40.04 -17.10
N ARG A 39 13.63 -40.26 -18.42
CA ARG A 39 13.73 -39.19 -19.42
C ARG A 39 12.49 -38.30 -19.40
N PHE A 40 11.29 -38.88 -19.36
CA PHE A 40 10.05 -38.10 -19.31
C PHE A 40 9.90 -37.33 -18.00
N ALA A 41 10.34 -37.90 -16.87
CA ALA A 41 10.37 -37.21 -15.59
C ALA A 41 11.29 -35.98 -15.63
N ARG A 42 12.49 -36.12 -16.22
CA ARG A 42 13.43 -35.01 -16.42
C ARG A 42 12.87 -33.92 -17.33
N LEU A 43 12.33 -34.30 -18.50
CA LEU A 43 11.72 -33.34 -19.43
C LEU A 43 10.59 -32.55 -18.77
N ARG A 44 9.81 -33.18 -17.89
CA ARG A 44 8.77 -32.52 -17.11
C ARG A 44 9.33 -31.51 -16.12
N LEU A 45 10.40 -31.84 -15.40
CA LEU A 45 11.05 -30.90 -14.48
C LEU A 45 11.65 -29.71 -15.25
N GLU A 46 12.31 -29.95 -16.37
CA GLU A 46 12.85 -28.89 -17.24
C GLU A 46 11.75 -27.96 -17.75
N LYS A 47 10.61 -28.50 -18.21
CA LYS A 47 9.47 -27.67 -18.65
C LYS A 47 8.84 -26.86 -17.52
N ARG A 48 8.74 -27.42 -16.31
CA ARG A 48 8.26 -26.69 -15.13
C ARG A 48 9.21 -25.57 -14.73
N HIS A 49 10.51 -25.84 -14.76
CA HIS A 49 11.54 -24.85 -14.47
C HIS A 49 11.46 -23.67 -15.45
N ASN A 50 11.41 -23.96 -16.76
CA ASN A 50 11.26 -22.91 -17.78
C ASN A 50 9.97 -22.11 -17.63
N TYR A 51 8.88 -22.76 -17.18
CA TYR A 51 7.63 -22.07 -16.89
C TYR A 51 7.78 -21.10 -15.70
N LEU A 52 8.43 -21.52 -14.62
CA LEU A 52 8.72 -20.65 -13.47
C LEU A 52 9.60 -19.46 -13.87
N THR A 53 10.66 -19.71 -14.66
CA THR A 53 11.53 -18.64 -15.17
C THR A 53 10.73 -17.64 -16.01
N LYS A 54 9.91 -18.11 -16.94
CA LYS A 54 9.06 -17.25 -17.77
C LYS A 54 8.08 -16.42 -16.93
N VAL A 55 7.50 -17.02 -15.89
CA VAL A 55 6.59 -16.29 -14.99
C VAL A 55 7.35 -15.24 -14.20
N ALA A 56 8.53 -15.55 -13.67
CA ALA A 56 9.37 -14.60 -12.95
C ALA A 56 9.78 -13.41 -13.83
N GLU A 57 10.15 -13.65 -15.08
CA GLU A 57 10.46 -12.60 -16.06
C GLU A 57 9.25 -11.72 -16.39
N LEU A 58 8.06 -12.32 -16.54
CA LEU A 58 6.84 -11.54 -16.78
C LEU A 58 6.42 -10.73 -15.54
N LEU A 59 6.69 -11.23 -14.34
CA LEU A 59 6.46 -10.48 -13.10
C LEU A 59 7.33 -9.23 -13.04
N THR A 60 8.63 -9.35 -13.36
CA THR A 60 9.52 -8.18 -13.37
C THR A 60 9.11 -7.17 -14.44
N GLN A 61 8.72 -7.63 -15.63
CA GLN A 61 8.26 -6.75 -16.71
C GLN A 61 7.00 -5.96 -16.36
N HIS A 62 6.04 -6.56 -15.66
CA HIS A 62 4.76 -5.90 -15.36
C HIS A 62 4.74 -5.15 -14.04
N PHE A 63 5.49 -5.60 -13.02
CA PHE A 63 5.41 -5.04 -11.67
C PHE A 63 6.62 -4.17 -11.27
N ILE A 64 7.66 -4.09 -12.11
CA ILE A 64 8.80 -3.19 -11.91
C ILE A 64 8.82 -2.15 -13.03
N THR A 65 8.79 -0.87 -12.68
CA THR A 65 9.15 0.21 -13.62
C THR A 65 10.21 1.12 -12.99
N ASN A 66 11.17 1.57 -13.79
CA ASN A 66 12.27 2.43 -13.34
C ASN A 66 13.01 1.89 -12.09
N ASP A 67 13.37 0.60 -12.11
CA ASP A 67 14.06 -0.09 -11.02
C ASP A 67 13.32 -0.12 -9.66
N ARG A 68 12.04 0.26 -9.63
CA ARG A 68 11.21 0.23 -8.43
C ARG A 68 9.93 -0.57 -8.67
N PRO A 69 9.47 -1.32 -7.66
CA PRO A 69 8.20 -2.01 -7.74
C PRO A 69 7.04 -1.01 -7.73
N ASN A 70 6.10 -1.19 -8.64
CA ASN A 70 4.93 -0.30 -8.80
C ASN A 70 3.80 -0.62 -7.81
N ILE A 71 3.90 -1.76 -7.13
CA ILE A 71 2.88 -2.30 -6.24
C ILE A 71 3.33 -2.17 -4.78
N ALA A 72 2.38 -1.86 -3.90
CA ALA A 72 2.63 -1.81 -2.45
C ALA A 72 2.81 -3.20 -1.83
N GLY A 73 2.32 -4.24 -2.50
CA GLY A 73 2.20 -5.59 -1.96
C GLY A 73 2.02 -6.63 -3.06
N LEU A 74 2.63 -7.80 -2.88
CA LEU A 74 2.51 -8.93 -3.80
C LEU A 74 1.90 -10.14 -3.08
N VAL A 75 0.96 -10.81 -3.74
CA VAL A 75 0.35 -12.05 -3.27
C VAL A 75 0.53 -13.13 -4.34
N LEU A 76 1.11 -14.26 -3.94
CA LEU A 76 1.24 -15.42 -4.82
C LEU A 76 0.12 -16.42 -4.55
N ALA A 77 -0.83 -16.50 -5.47
CA ALA A 77 -1.92 -17.48 -5.40
C ALA A 77 -1.67 -18.64 -6.36
N GLY A 78 -1.92 -19.87 -5.93
CA GLY A 78 -1.86 -21.02 -6.82
C GLY A 78 -2.34 -22.31 -6.17
N SER A 79 -2.57 -23.32 -7.01
CA SER A 79 -2.82 -24.69 -6.56
C SER A 79 -1.48 -25.42 -6.47
N ALA A 80 -1.34 -26.25 -5.43
CA ALA A 80 -0.15 -27.05 -5.15
C ALA A 80 1.14 -26.21 -4.92
N GLU A 81 2.30 -26.85 -5.09
CA GLU A 81 3.61 -26.32 -4.68
C GLU A 81 4.21 -25.30 -5.66
N PHE A 82 3.63 -25.08 -6.84
CA PHE A 82 4.21 -24.21 -7.87
C PHE A 82 4.50 -22.78 -7.40
N LYS A 83 3.64 -22.23 -6.54
CA LYS A 83 3.80 -20.91 -5.93
C LYS A 83 4.94 -20.87 -4.90
N ASN A 84 5.17 -21.97 -4.19
CA ASN A 84 6.26 -22.11 -3.22
C ASN A 84 7.58 -22.26 -3.97
N ASP A 85 7.58 -23.04 -5.06
CA ASP A 85 8.73 -23.16 -5.95
C ASP A 85 9.10 -21.80 -6.56
N LEU A 86 8.11 -20.99 -6.98
CA LEU A 86 8.39 -19.64 -7.47
C LEU A 86 9.00 -18.75 -6.37
N ALA A 87 8.40 -18.75 -5.18
CA ALA A 87 8.86 -17.92 -4.06
C ALA A 87 10.29 -18.26 -3.60
N ASN A 88 10.67 -19.54 -3.67
CA ASN A 88 12.00 -20.03 -3.31
C ASN A 88 12.99 -20.06 -4.49
N SER A 89 12.53 -19.73 -5.71
CA SER A 89 13.38 -19.81 -6.89
C SER A 89 14.38 -18.65 -6.96
N GLN A 90 15.58 -18.94 -7.47
CA GLN A 90 16.62 -17.94 -7.71
C GLN A 90 16.26 -16.95 -8.83
N PHE A 91 15.25 -17.26 -9.64
CA PHE A 91 14.79 -16.40 -10.73
C PHE A 91 13.89 -15.27 -10.23
N PHE A 92 13.41 -15.37 -9.00
CA PHE A 92 12.52 -14.38 -8.44
C PHE A 92 13.32 -13.13 -8.03
N ASP A 93 12.90 -11.98 -8.55
CA ASP A 93 13.61 -10.72 -8.29
C ASP A 93 13.58 -10.39 -6.78
N PRO A 94 14.73 -10.11 -6.15
CA PRO A 94 14.81 -9.81 -4.72
C PRO A 94 13.94 -8.60 -4.32
N ARG A 95 13.69 -7.65 -5.22
CA ARG A 95 12.82 -6.50 -4.97
C ARG A 95 11.35 -6.91 -4.81
N LEU A 96 10.90 -7.88 -5.60
CA LEU A 96 9.56 -8.44 -5.49
C LEU A 96 9.45 -9.40 -4.29
N ALA A 97 10.54 -10.10 -3.95
CA ALA A 97 10.62 -10.94 -2.75
C ALA A 97 10.41 -10.13 -1.46
N ALA A 98 10.97 -8.92 -1.38
CA ALA A 98 10.78 -8.04 -0.22
C ALA A 98 9.32 -7.57 -0.03
N ILE A 99 8.50 -7.60 -1.08
CA ILE A 99 7.12 -7.11 -1.11
C ILE A 99 6.10 -8.25 -1.05
N LEU A 100 6.56 -9.50 -1.01
CA LEU A 100 5.71 -10.68 -0.89
C LEU A 100 5.04 -10.70 0.50
N ILE A 101 3.73 -10.46 0.52
CA ILE A 101 2.93 -10.42 1.75
C ILE A 101 2.48 -11.83 2.15
N LYS A 102 1.92 -12.57 1.19
CA LYS A 102 1.28 -13.85 1.45
C LYS A 102 1.32 -14.77 0.23
N VAL A 103 1.43 -16.06 0.53
CA VAL A 103 1.21 -17.13 -0.44
C VAL A 103 -0.13 -17.79 -0.12
N VAL A 104 -1.04 -17.85 -1.09
CA VAL A 104 -2.43 -18.30 -0.92
C VAL A 104 -2.69 -19.58 -1.71
N ASP A 105 -3.33 -20.55 -1.09
CA ASP A 105 -3.86 -21.76 -1.75
C ASP A 105 -5.22 -21.45 -2.37
N VAL A 106 -5.34 -21.68 -3.67
CA VAL A 106 -6.61 -21.56 -4.39
C VAL A 106 -6.98 -22.87 -5.07
N SER A 107 -8.26 -23.18 -5.09
CA SER A 107 -8.78 -24.44 -5.65
C SER A 107 -8.87 -24.39 -7.17
N TYR A 108 -9.04 -23.20 -7.73
CA TYR A 108 -9.20 -22.98 -9.18
C TYR A 108 -8.12 -22.03 -9.71
N GLY A 109 -7.74 -22.22 -10.98
CA GLY A 109 -6.87 -21.31 -11.72
C GLY A 109 -7.65 -20.18 -12.42
N GLY A 110 -6.91 -19.28 -13.08
CA GLY A 110 -7.49 -18.21 -13.91
C GLY A 110 -8.26 -17.15 -13.12
N GLU A 111 -9.28 -16.57 -13.74
CA GLU A 111 -10.06 -15.46 -13.19
C GLU A 111 -10.92 -15.86 -11.98
N ASN A 112 -11.45 -17.08 -11.96
CA ASN A 112 -12.18 -17.59 -10.80
C ASN A 112 -11.25 -17.76 -9.58
N GLY A 113 -10.06 -18.31 -9.81
CA GLY A 113 -9.01 -18.39 -8.79
C GLY A 113 -8.55 -17.02 -8.30
N PHE A 114 -8.53 -16.02 -9.17
CA PHE A 114 -8.19 -14.64 -8.81
C PHE A 114 -9.19 -14.05 -7.80
N ASN A 115 -10.50 -14.25 -8.01
CA ASN A 115 -11.51 -13.79 -7.06
C ASN A 115 -11.39 -14.48 -5.70
N GLN A 116 -11.15 -15.80 -5.70
CA GLN A 116 -10.92 -16.55 -4.48
C GLN A 116 -9.67 -16.07 -3.73
N ALA A 117 -8.60 -15.77 -4.47
CA ALA A 117 -7.37 -15.22 -3.89
C ALA A 117 -7.61 -13.86 -3.21
N ILE A 118 -8.43 -12.99 -3.83
CA ILE A 118 -8.77 -11.68 -3.27
C ILE A 118 -9.51 -11.85 -1.94
N GLU A 119 -10.49 -12.75 -1.87
CA GLU A 119 -11.26 -13.00 -0.66
C GLU A 119 -10.36 -13.50 0.49
N LEU A 120 -9.50 -14.49 0.22
CA LEU A 120 -8.57 -15.07 1.20
C LEU A 120 -7.40 -14.14 1.59
N ALA A 121 -7.05 -13.18 0.72
CA ALA A 121 -6.02 -12.19 0.98
C ALA A 121 -6.56 -10.93 1.67
N SER A 122 -7.88 -10.70 1.65
CA SER A 122 -8.52 -9.48 2.14
C SER A 122 -8.15 -9.13 3.58
N GLU A 123 -8.16 -10.11 4.49
CA GLU A 123 -7.78 -9.94 5.89
C GLU A 123 -6.31 -9.51 6.03
N THR A 124 -5.41 -10.19 5.32
CA THR A 124 -3.99 -9.87 5.37
C THR A 124 -3.66 -8.52 4.74
N LEU A 125 -4.37 -8.12 3.69
CA LEU A 125 -4.20 -6.82 3.05
C LEU A 125 -4.66 -5.67 3.98
N LYS A 126 -5.75 -5.86 4.74
CA LYS A 126 -6.17 -4.90 5.77
C LYS A 126 -5.11 -4.72 6.85
N ASN A 127 -4.50 -5.82 7.29
CA ASN A 127 -3.46 -5.78 8.30
C ASN A 127 -2.19 -5.05 7.83
N VAL A 128 -1.87 -5.06 6.53
CA VAL A 128 -0.69 -4.33 6.01
C VAL A 128 -0.83 -2.82 6.20
N LYS A 129 -2.00 -2.22 5.93
CA LYS A 129 -2.25 -0.79 6.19
C LYS A 129 -2.02 -0.46 7.67
N PHE A 130 -2.60 -1.27 8.55
CA PHE A 130 -2.46 -1.11 9.99
C PHE A 130 -1.01 -1.27 10.49
N ILE A 131 -0.24 -2.21 9.94
CA ILE A 131 1.17 -2.42 10.29
C ILE A 131 2.01 -1.22 9.84
N GLN A 132 1.75 -0.67 8.65
CA GLN A 132 2.45 0.52 8.14
C GLN A 132 2.14 1.75 9.02
N GLU A 133 0.88 1.98 9.37
CA GLU A 133 0.45 3.05 10.27
C GLU A 133 1.10 2.91 11.65
N LYS A 134 1.07 1.70 12.24
CA LYS A 134 1.72 1.45 13.53
C LYS A 134 3.22 1.71 13.47
N LYS A 135 3.88 1.30 12.38
CA LYS A 135 5.33 1.52 12.19
C LYS A 135 5.65 3.02 12.06
N LEU A 136 4.82 3.78 11.35
CA LEU A 136 4.96 5.23 11.22
C LEU A 136 4.84 5.93 12.58
N ILE A 137 3.79 5.59 13.35
CA ILE A 137 3.55 6.14 14.68
C ILE A 137 4.65 5.72 15.67
N THR A 138 5.14 4.48 15.58
CA THR A 138 6.23 3.99 16.43
C THR A 138 7.52 4.77 16.16
N LYS A 139 7.86 5.03 14.88
CA LYS A 139 9.00 5.86 14.51
C LYS A 139 8.87 7.29 15.06
N TYR A 140 7.66 7.88 15.01
CA TYR A 140 7.40 9.18 15.62
C TYR A 140 7.65 9.17 17.14
N PHE A 141 7.13 8.19 17.86
CA PHE A 141 7.35 8.08 19.32
C PHE A 141 8.80 7.75 19.70
N GLU A 142 9.54 7.04 18.86
CA GLU A 142 10.97 6.79 19.05
C GLU A 142 11.77 8.11 19.01
N GLU A 143 11.48 9.01 18.06
CA GLU A 143 12.12 10.32 17.97
C GLU A 143 11.78 11.22 19.18
N VAL A 144 10.53 11.14 19.67
CA VAL A 144 10.14 11.83 20.92
C VAL A 144 10.91 11.27 22.11
N ALA A 145 11.01 9.94 22.24
CA ALA A 145 11.67 9.30 23.37
C ALA A 145 13.19 9.49 23.38
N GLN A 146 13.80 9.73 22.22
CA GLN A 146 15.24 9.99 22.08
C GLN A 146 15.61 11.47 22.27
N ASP A 147 14.64 12.37 22.49
CA ASP A 147 14.83 13.81 22.64
C ASP A 147 15.67 14.44 21.52
N THR A 148 15.52 13.95 20.28
CA THR A 148 16.30 14.43 19.12
C THR A 148 15.90 15.85 18.68
N GLY A 149 14.79 16.37 19.19
CA GLY A 149 14.24 17.69 18.85
C GLY A 149 13.63 17.77 17.45
N LYS A 150 13.53 16.64 16.72
CA LYS A 150 13.03 16.58 15.34
C LYS A 150 11.51 16.36 15.24
N VAL A 151 10.79 16.65 16.31
CA VAL A 151 9.36 16.38 16.42
C VAL A 151 8.63 17.66 16.79
N CYS A 152 7.55 17.95 16.08
CA CYS A 152 6.61 19.02 16.37
C CYS A 152 5.22 18.41 16.58
N PHE A 153 4.49 18.91 17.57
CA PHE A 153 3.09 18.54 17.83
C PHE A 153 2.28 19.82 18.08
N GLY A 154 0.98 19.77 17.80
CA GLY A 154 0.10 20.94 17.86
C GLY A 154 0.05 21.73 16.56
N ILE A 155 -1.06 22.43 16.33
CA ILE A 155 -1.33 23.10 15.05
C ILE A 155 -0.31 24.21 14.78
N ASP A 156 -0.11 25.12 15.74
CA ASP A 156 0.70 26.32 15.53
C ASP A 156 2.17 25.98 15.24
N ASP A 157 2.72 25.02 15.97
CA ASP A 157 4.12 24.60 15.80
C ASP A 157 4.29 23.78 14.53
N THR A 158 3.35 22.88 14.21
CA THR A 158 3.42 22.09 12.97
C THR A 158 3.29 22.97 11.73
N LEU A 159 2.42 23.99 11.74
CA LEU A 159 2.26 24.94 10.64
C LEU A 159 3.50 25.83 10.49
N LYS A 160 4.05 26.37 11.58
CA LYS A 160 5.31 27.13 11.52
C LYS A 160 6.45 26.29 10.93
N CYS A 161 6.59 25.04 11.37
CA CYS A 161 7.59 24.12 10.83
C CYS A 161 7.33 23.80 9.34
N LEU A 162 6.06 23.72 8.94
CA LEU A 162 5.67 23.49 7.54
C LEU A 162 6.02 24.69 6.66
N ASP A 163 5.73 25.91 7.11
CA ASP A 163 6.06 27.17 6.42
C ASP A 163 7.57 27.38 6.30
N MET A 164 8.32 26.95 7.32
CA MET A 164 9.79 26.93 7.29
C MET A 164 10.38 25.80 6.41
N GLY A 165 9.55 24.87 5.92
CA GLY A 165 9.99 23.72 5.12
C GLY A 165 10.80 22.69 5.92
N ALA A 166 10.66 22.66 7.24
CA ALA A 166 11.42 21.77 8.14
C ALA A 166 10.77 20.38 8.34
N VAL A 167 9.58 20.14 7.77
CA VAL A 167 8.82 18.90 7.94
C VAL A 167 9.13 17.91 6.82
N GLU A 168 9.70 16.75 7.17
CA GLU A 168 9.90 15.63 6.23
C GLU A 168 8.61 14.80 6.05
N THR A 169 7.89 14.53 7.15
CA THR A 169 6.68 13.70 7.15
C THR A 169 5.63 14.31 8.05
N LEU A 170 4.49 14.68 7.47
CA LEU A 170 3.33 15.19 8.19
C LEU A 170 2.37 14.03 8.50
N ILE A 171 2.04 13.85 9.77
CA ILE A 171 1.07 12.85 10.23
C ILE A 171 -0.22 13.58 10.60
N VAL A 172 -1.32 13.27 9.91
CA VAL A 172 -2.63 13.88 10.15
C VAL A 172 -3.64 12.79 10.50
N PHE A 173 -4.45 13.05 11.52
CA PHE A 173 -5.54 12.16 11.90
C PHE A 173 -6.79 12.45 11.07
N GLU A 174 -7.45 11.40 10.58
CA GLU A 174 -8.62 11.55 9.67
C GLU A 174 -9.78 12.31 10.34
N ASN A 175 -9.99 12.13 11.65
CA ASN A 175 -11.06 12.81 12.39
C ASN A 175 -10.54 14.02 13.19
N LEU A 176 -9.58 14.78 12.63
CA LEU A 176 -9.10 16.01 13.26
C LEU A 176 -10.23 17.05 13.25
N ALA A 177 -10.83 17.31 14.41
CA ALA A 177 -11.90 18.28 14.57
C ALA A 177 -11.33 19.69 14.76
N ILE A 178 -10.70 20.23 13.72
CA ILE A 178 -10.11 21.58 13.71
C ILE A 178 -10.49 22.19 12.36
N ASN A 179 -11.18 23.33 12.39
CA ASN A 179 -11.60 24.03 11.18
C ASN A 179 -10.72 25.26 10.96
N ARG A 180 -10.49 25.58 9.69
CA ARG A 180 -9.73 26.75 9.28
C ARG A 180 -10.69 27.90 9.00
N TYR A 181 -10.51 28.98 9.71
CA TYR A 181 -11.29 30.19 9.59
C TYR A 181 -10.48 31.29 8.93
N HIS A 182 -10.98 31.81 7.81
CA HIS A 182 -10.50 33.07 7.25
C HIS A 182 -11.33 34.21 7.81
N ILE A 183 -10.67 35.08 8.56
CA ILE A 183 -11.30 36.15 9.28
C ILE A 183 -10.74 37.47 8.78
N ARG A 184 -11.62 38.43 8.50
CA ARG A 184 -11.25 39.78 8.09
C ARG A 184 -11.76 40.79 9.09
N ASN A 185 -10.89 41.69 9.51
CA ASN A 185 -11.29 42.86 10.28
C ASN A 185 -11.91 43.91 9.32
N PRO A 186 -13.18 44.29 9.49
CA PRO A 186 -13.87 45.22 8.60
C PRO A 186 -13.37 46.67 8.68
N HIS A 187 -12.58 47.03 9.70
CA HIS A 187 -12.04 48.40 9.83
C HIS A 187 -10.61 48.55 9.31
N THR A 188 -9.77 47.52 9.48
CA THR A 188 -8.36 47.54 9.06
C THR A 188 -8.12 46.79 7.76
N ASP A 189 -9.12 46.05 7.27
CA ASP A 189 -9.02 45.15 6.10
C ASP A 189 -7.90 44.10 6.21
N THR A 190 -7.44 43.82 7.43
CA THR A 190 -6.46 42.78 7.70
C THR A 190 -7.13 41.42 7.70
N GLU A 191 -6.50 40.45 7.02
CA GLU A 191 -6.94 39.06 6.95
C GLU A 191 -6.07 38.20 7.85
N ASP A 192 -6.70 37.49 8.78
CA ASP A 192 -6.05 36.54 9.68
C ASP A 192 -6.67 35.15 9.54
N VAL A 193 -5.85 34.13 9.79
CA VAL A 193 -6.27 32.73 9.75
C VAL A 193 -6.27 32.17 11.16
N LEU A 194 -7.44 31.70 11.60
CA LEU A 194 -7.57 31.00 12.88
C LEU A 194 -7.84 29.52 12.66
N TYR A 195 -7.23 28.69 13.52
CA TYR A 195 -7.50 27.26 13.60
C TYR A 195 -8.22 27.00 14.92
N LEU A 196 -9.50 26.65 14.85
CA LEU A 196 -10.36 26.53 16.02
C LEU A 196 -10.91 25.10 16.15
N THR A 197 -10.97 24.60 17.37
CA THR A 197 -11.72 23.38 17.70
C THR A 197 -13.22 23.69 17.81
N PRO A 198 -14.12 22.69 17.65
CA PRO A 198 -15.57 22.88 17.80
C PRO A 198 -15.98 23.51 19.14
N GLU A 199 -15.21 23.29 20.20
CA GLU A 199 -15.47 23.91 21.51
C GLU A 199 -15.07 25.39 21.55
N GLN A 200 -14.00 25.75 20.84
CA GLN A 200 -13.53 27.12 20.69
C GLN A 200 -14.41 27.92 19.72
N GLU A 201 -15.06 27.27 18.75
CA GLU A 201 -16.05 27.92 17.87
C GLU A 201 -17.23 28.52 18.64
N VAL A 202 -17.62 27.91 19.77
CA VAL A 202 -18.74 28.40 20.59
C VAL A 202 -18.35 29.66 21.37
N GLN A 203 -17.05 29.93 21.54
CA GLN A 203 -16.57 31.07 22.28
C GLN A 203 -16.46 32.29 21.36
N GLU A 204 -17.42 33.23 21.50
CA GLU A 204 -17.43 34.52 20.78
C GLU A 204 -16.16 35.36 21.00
N SER A 205 -15.37 35.06 22.04
CA SER A 205 -14.11 35.72 22.31
C SER A 205 -13.05 35.55 21.21
N TYR A 206 -13.08 34.45 20.44
CA TYR A 206 -12.13 34.23 19.35
C TYR A 206 -12.50 34.97 18.06
N PHE A 207 -13.73 35.48 17.96
CA PHE A 207 -14.20 36.30 16.84
C PHE A 207 -14.17 37.80 17.17
N ARG A 208 -13.52 38.19 18.28
CA ARG A 208 -13.34 39.58 18.66
C ARG A 208 -11.86 39.92 18.64
N ASP A 209 -11.54 41.02 18.00
CA ASP A 209 -10.19 41.54 17.94
C ASP A 209 -9.73 41.96 19.35
N PRO A 210 -8.63 41.43 19.91
CA PRO A 210 -8.21 41.70 21.29
C PRO A 210 -7.89 43.18 21.55
N ASP A 211 -7.49 43.94 20.52
CA ASP A 211 -7.10 45.35 20.66
C ASP A 211 -8.26 46.33 20.44
N THR A 212 -9.19 46.00 19.53
CA THR A 212 -10.28 46.92 19.13
C THR A 212 -11.65 46.51 19.66
N GLY A 213 -11.80 45.26 20.13
CA GLY A 213 -13.08 44.70 20.60
C GLY A 213 -14.13 44.55 19.49
N VAL A 214 -13.75 44.75 18.23
CA VAL A 214 -14.64 44.67 17.08
C VAL A 214 -14.86 43.21 16.69
N GLU A 215 -16.09 42.89 16.33
CA GLU A 215 -16.45 41.57 15.80
C GLU A 215 -15.85 41.39 14.41
N LEU A 216 -15.00 40.37 14.29
CA LEU A 216 -14.33 40.03 13.07
C LEU A 216 -15.28 39.25 12.15
N THR A 217 -15.24 39.57 10.85
CA THR A 217 -16.11 38.94 9.86
C THR A 217 -15.49 37.64 9.34
N VAL A 218 -16.21 36.53 9.42
CA VAL A 218 -15.78 35.26 8.82
C VAL A 218 -16.04 35.32 7.32
N VAL A 219 -14.97 35.29 6.53
CA VAL A 219 -15.03 35.33 5.07
C VAL A 219 -15.22 33.91 4.51
N GLU A 220 -14.54 32.92 5.10
CA GLU A 220 -14.59 31.53 4.64
C GLU A 220 -14.33 30.55 5.79
N LYS A 221 -15.07 29.44 5.80
CA LYS A 221 -14.90 28.30 6.72
C LYS A 221 -14.59 27.05 5.90
N MET A 222 -13.43 26.44 6.15
CA MET A 222 -12.99 25.17 5.54
C MET A 222 -12.78 24.08 6.59
#